data_AF-A0A1H8V8A6-F1
#
_entry.id   AF-A0A1H8V8A6-F1
#
_cell.length_a   1.000
_cell.length_b   1.000
_cell.length_c   1.000
_cell.angle_alpha   90.00
_cell.angle_beta   90.00
_cell.angle_gamma   90.00
#
_symmetry.space_group_name_H-M   'P 1'
#
loop_
_entity.id
_entity.type
_entity.pdbx_description
1 polymer ?
#
loop_
_entity_poly.entity_id
_entity_poly.type
_entity_poly.pdbx_seq_one_letter_code
_entity_poly.pdbx_strand_id
1 'polypeptide(L)'
;MDEASIAELAAALRAPAPAETDYAGVWLQHAETVRAFLAVASQWRVAAIGGGGFAMMGGAAIAPLRLVYVALDYGAVRAGLDAEAIAVTPELWRGLRIMEAAACAALNESSS
;
A
#
# COMPACT_ATOMS: atom_id res chain seq x y z
N MET A 1 -7.73 -27.28 -41.81
CA MET A 1 -6.81 -26.26 -41.26
C MET A 1 -5.47 -26.93 -41.12
N ASP A 2 -4.49 -26.51 -41.91
CA ASP A 2 -3.17 -27.15 -41.96
C ASP A 2 -2.20 -26.52 -40.95
N GLU A 3 -1.03 -27.15 -40.78
CA GLU A 3 0.00 -26.73 -39.84
C GLU A 3 0.50 -25.30 -40.13
N ALA A 4 0.54 -24.92 -41.41
CA ALA A 4 0.89 -23.57 -41.84
C ALA A 4 -0.14 -22.54 -41.37
N SER A 5 -1.44 -22.84 -41.50
CA SER A 5 -2.53 -21.99 -41.02
C SER A 5 -2.52 -21.85 -39.49
N ILE A 6 -2.17 -22.92 -38.77
CA ILE A 6 -2.05 -22.91 -37.30
C ILE A 6 -0.86 -22.05 -36.87
N ALA A 7 0.28 -22.17 -37.57
CA ALA A 7 1.47 -21.37 -37.29
C ALA A 7 1.24 -19.88 -37.58
N GLU A 8 0.53 -19.57 -38.67
CA GLU A 8 0.15 -18.19 -39.02
C GLU A 8 -0.80 -17.59 -37.98
N LEU A 9 -1.83 -18.33 -37.56
CA LEU A 9 -2.74 -17.88 -36.51
C LEU A 9 -2.00 -17.70 -35.17
N ALA A 10 -1.11 -18.64 -34.82
CA ALA A 10 -0.32 -18.56 -33.60
C ALA A 10 0.68 -17.40 -33.62
N ALA A 11 1.19 -17.02 -34.79
CA ALA A 11 2.03 -15.84 -34.97
C ALA A 11 1.20 -14.55 -34.88
N ALA A 12 0.01 -14.52 -35.50
CA ALA A 12 -0.90 -13.37 -35.44
C ALA A 12 -1.48 -13.13 -34.03
N LEU A 13 -1.71 -14.19 -33.26
CA LEU A 13 -2.19 -14.16 -31.87
C LEU A 13 -1.08 -13.94 -30.85
N ARG A 14 0.20 -14.04 -31.27
CA ARG A 14 1.33 -13.74 -30.41
C ARG A 14 1.42 -12.23 -30.25
N ALA A 15 0.67 -11.72 -29.27
CA ALA A 15 0.85 -10.36 -28.80
C ALA A 15 2.35 -10.16 -28.49
N PRO A 16 2.95 -9.03 -28.91
CA PRO A 16 4.29 -8.70 -28.42
C PRO A 16 4.26 -8.79 -26.89
N ALA A 17 5.29 -9.40 -26.31
CA ALA A 17 5.47 -9.34 -24.86
C ALA A 17 5.31 -7.87 -24.48
N PRO A 18 4.38 -7.52 -23.56
CA PRO A 18 4.18 -6.13 -23.21
C PRO A 18 5.55 -5.59 -22.82
N ALA A 19 5.97 -4.51 -23.49
CA ALA A 19 7.11 -3.74 -22.99
C ALA A 19 6.84 -3.51 -21.50
N GLU A 20 7.85 -3.76 -20.66
CA GLU A 20 7.79 -3.48 -19.23
C GLU A 20 7.30 -2.04 -19.09
N THR A 21 6.01 -1.93 -18.81
CA THR A 21 5.29 -0.68 -18.99
C THR A 21 5.40 -0.02 -17.63
N ASP A 22 6.03 1.15 -17.59
CA ASP A 22 5.90 2.17 -16.55
C ASP A 22 4.41 2.59 -16.42
N TYR A 23 3.52 1.64 -16.11
CA TYR A 23 2.11 1.93 -15.94
C TYR A 23 1.93 2.67 -14.62
N ALA A 24 2.01 3.99 -14.69
CA ALA A 24 1.74 4.92 -13.61
C ALA A 24 0.22 5.21 -13.50
N GLY A 25 -0.58 4.16 -13.29
CA GLY A 25 -2.04 4.28 -13.21
C GLY A 25 -2.67 3.34 -12.20
N VAL A 26 -3.95 3.57 -11.89
CA VAL A 26 -4.75 2.69 -11.02
C VAL A 26 -5.70 1.88 -11.89
N TRP A 27 -5.64 0.56 -11.80
CA TRP A 27 -6.63 -0.30 -12.45
C TRP A 27 -8.04 0.01 -11.94
N LEU A 28 -9.01 0.09 -12.86
CA LEU A 28 -10.37 0.53 -12.57
C LEU A 28 -11.04 -0.27 -11.45
N GLN A 29 -10.82 -1.59 -11.38
CA GLN A 29 -11.35 -2.45 -10.33
C GLN A 29 -10.82 -2.15 -8.92
N HIS A 30 -9.77 -1.33 -8.79
CA HIS A 30 -9.17 -0.92 -7.52
C HIS A 30 -9.35 0.58 -7.26
N ALA A 31 -9.97 1.33 -8.17
CA ALA A 31 -10.11 2.77 -8.06
C ALA A 31 -10.85 3.19 -6.79
N GLU A 32 -11.91 2.46 -6.39
CA GLU A 32 -12.66 2.75 -5.17
C GLU A 32 -11.81 2.54 -3.91
N THR A 33 -11.07 1.43 -3.85
CA THR A 33 -10.14 1.16 -2.75
C THR A 33 -9.08 2.25 -2.62
N VAL A 34 -8.49 2.68 -3.75
CA VAL A 34 -7.47 3.75 -3.74
C VAL A 34 -8.08 5.07 -3.27
N ARG A 35 -9.27 5.45 -3.76
CA ARG A 35 -9.96 6.66 -3.31
C ARG A 35 -10.29 6.62 -1.82
N ALA A 36 -10.84 5.51 -1.34
CA ALA A 36 -11.14 5.32 0.08
C ALA A 36 -9.88 5.40 0.94
N PHE A 37 -8.77 4.81 0.49
CA PHE A 37 -7.49 4.90 1.18
C PHE A 37 -6.99 6.35 1.24
N LEU A 38 -7.02 7.08 0.11
CA LEU A 38 -6.60 8.48 0.06
C LEU A 38 -7.42 9.40 0.98
N ALA A 39 -8.72 9.13 1.14
CA ALA A 39 -9.58 9.87 2.07
C ALA A 39 -9.14 9.75 3.53
N VAL A 40 -8.50 8.63 3.90
CA VAL A 40 -8.13 8.31 5.30
C VAL A 40 -6.62 8.14 5.50
N ALA A 41 -5.81 8.46 4.49
CA ALA A 41 -4.37 8.18 4.46
C ALA A 41 -3.55 8.93 5.53
N SER A 42 -4.15 9.87 6.26
CA SER A 42 -3.53 10.61 7.37
C SER A 42 -3.81 9.99 8.74
N GLN A 43 -4.71 9.02 8.84
CA GLN A 43 -5.22 8.49 10.11
C GLN A 43 -4.34 7.36 10.65
N TRP A 44 -3.06 7.62 10.88
CA TRP A 44 -2.11 6.62 11.35
C TRP A 44 -2.00 6.56 12.87
N ARG A 45 -1.84 5.34 13.39
CA ARG A 45 -1.25 5.09 14.70
C ARG A 45 0.27 5.03 14.56
N VAL A 46 0.93 5.98 15.21
CA VAL A 46 2.39 6.13 15.17
C VAL A 46 2.95 5.85 16.56
N ALA A 47 4.01 5.06 16.63
CA ALA A 47 4.77 4.81 17.85
C ALA A 47 6.15 5.46 17.76
N ALA A 48 6.61 6.07 18.84
CA ALA A 48 7.99 6.52 18.95
C ALA A 48 8.83 5.38 19.57
N ILE A 49 9.91 4.99 18.88
CA ILE A 49 10.85 3.96 19.34
C ILE A 49 12.25 4.58 19.40
N GLY A 50 13.04 4.25 20.42
CA GLY A 50 14.36 4.86 20.66
C GLY A 50 14.26 6.18 21.44
N GLY A 51 15.35 6.94 21.51
CA GLY A 51 15.37 8.23 22.20
C GLY A 51 15.38 8.16 23.74
N GLY A 52 15.84 7.03 24.30
CA GLY A 52 16.09 6.90 25.73
C GLY A 52 17.27 7.78 26.16
N GLY A 53 16.98 9.00 26.56
CA GLY A 53 17.92 9.87 27.25
C GLY A 53 18.22 9.35 28.66
N PHE A 54 18.99 8.27 28.76
CA PHE A 54 19.96 8.03 29.82
C PHE A 54 21.08 7.18 29.22
N ALA A 55 22.08 7.86 28.67
CA ALA A 55 23.44 7.37 28.80
C ALA A 55 23.74 7.27 30.30
N MET A 56 23.46 6.14 30.94
CA MET A 56 24.15 5.71 32.16
C MET A 56 23.98 4.19 32.32
N MET A 57 25.12 3.50 32.31
CA MET A 57 25.33 2.06 32.53
C MET A 57 25.09 1.13 31.32
N GLY A 58 26.05 1.08 30.38
CA GLY A 58 26.20 -0.15 29.57
C GLY A 58 26.88 -0.06 28.20
N GLY A 59 27.26 1.10 27.70
CA GLY A 59 28.09 1.20 26.47
C GLY A 59 27.42 0.77 25.15
N ALA A 60 26.12 0.45 25.14
CA ALA A 60 25.39 0.20 23.90
C ALA A 60 24.96 1.52 23.25
N ALA A 61 25.21 1.65 21.95
CA ALA A 61 24.83 2.82 21.16
C ALA A 61 23.33 3.13 21.32
N ILE A 62 23.03 4.37 21.70
CA ILE A 62 21.66 4.84 21.85
C ILE A 62 21.06 4.94 20.45
N ALA A 63 20.09 4.09 20.14
CA ALA A 63 19.36 4.20 18.88
C ALA A 63 18.64 5.55 18.84
N PRO A 64 18.76 6.32 17.73
CA PRO A 64 18.08 7.60 17.60
C PRO A 64 16.56 7.42 17.74
N LEU A 65 15.89 8.46 18.24
CA LEU A 65 14.44 8.50 18.28
C LEU A 65 13.91 8.39 16.84
N ARG A 66 13.00 7.43 16.62
CA ARG A 66 12.36 7.19 15.33
C ARG A 66 10.86 7.02 15.49
N LEU A 67 10.11 7.53 14.52
CA LEU A 67 8.67 7.28 14.40
C LEU A 67 8.44 6.03 13.56
N VAL A 68 7.57 5.15 14.05
CA VAL A 68 7.18 3.92 13.36
C VAL A 68 5.67 3.95 13.15
N TYR A 69 5.26 3.82 11.89
CA TYR A 69 3.87 3.73 11.48
C TYR A 69 3.40 2.29 11.68
N VAL A 70 2.47 2.08 12.61
CA VAL A 70 2.06 0.74 13.05
C VAL A 70 0.90 0.21 12.21
N ALA A 71 -0.15 1.01 12.10
CA ALA A 71 -1.40 0.69 11.44
C ALA A 71 -2.23 1.98 11.30
N LEU A 72 -3.27 1.96 10.46
CA LEU A 72 -4.31 2.96 10.48
C LEU A 72 -5.11 2.85 11.80
N ASP A 73 -5.58 3.99 12.30
CA ASP A 73 -6.56 4.01 13.37
C ASP A 73 -7.94 3.73 12.78
N TYR A 74 -8.43 2.50 12.95
CA TYR A 74 -9.69 2.08 12.35
C TYR A 74 -10.92 2.86 12.85
N GLY A 75 -10.86 3.47 14.04
CA GLY A 75 -11.91 4.36 14.52
C GLY A 75 -11.95 5.66 13.73
N ALA A 76 -10.78 6.30 13.57
CA ALA A 76 -10.65 7.51 12.77
C ALA A 76 -10.88 7.27 11.27
N VAL A 77 -10.42 6.14 10.73
CA VAL A 77 -10.73 5.68 9.37
C VAL A 77 -12.23 5.57 9.19
N ARG A 78 -12.94 4.91 10.12
CA ARG A 78 -14.39 4.76 10.03
C ARG A 78 -15.08 6.13 9.97
N ALA A 79 -14.68 7.06 10.85
CA ALA A 79 -15.21 8.41 10.85
C ALA A 79 -14.93 9.16 9.54
N GLY A 80 -13.74 9.02 8.96
CA GLY A 80 -13.37 9.64 7.69
C GLY A 80 -14.16 9.09 6.51
N LEU A 81 -14.33 7.76 6.42
CA LEU A 81 -15.14 7.14 5.37
C LEU A 81 -16.61 7.53 5.49
N ASP A 82 -17.15 7.64 6.71
CA ASP A 82 -18.52 8.10 6.93
C ASP A 82 -18.71 9.57 6.54
N ALA A 83 -17.71 10.44 6.81
CA ALA A 83 -17.74 11.85 6.40
C ALA A 83 -17.75 12.04 4.86
N GLU A 84 -17.08 11.15 4.13
CA GLU A 84 -17.05 11.12 2.66
C GLU A 84 -18.21 10.32 2.04
N ALA A 85 -19.15 9.82 2.86
CA ALA A 85 -20.24 8.96 2.45
C ALA A 85 -19.81 7.69 1.68
N ILE A 86 -18.62 7.16 2.01
CA ILE A 86 -18.07 5.94 1.41
C ILE A 86 -18.57 4.72 2.19
N ALA A 87 -19.39 3.88 1.55
CA ALA A 87 -19.90 2.67 2.16
C ALA A 87 -18.78 1.64 2.39
N VAL A 88 -18.63 1.18 3.63
CA VAL A 88 -17.65 0.13 3.97
C VAL A 88 -18.23 -1.24 3.66
N THR A 89 -17.76 -1.85 2.57
CA THR A 89 -18.03 -3.25 2.20
C THR A 89 -16.88 -4.16 2.65
N PRO A 90 -17.10 -5.49 2.80
CA PRO A 90 -16.02 -6.43 3.08
C PRO A 90 -14.88 -6.37 2.05
N GLU A 91 -15.24 -6.18 0.78
CA GLU A 91 -14.31 -6.03 -0.34
C GLU A 91 -13.44 -4.78 -0.19
N LEU A 92 -14.07 -3.64 0.06
CA LEU A 92 -13.37 -2.36 0.26
C LEU A 92 -12.48 -2.44 1.49
N TRP A 93 -12.98 -3.00 2.60
CA TRP A 93 -12.23 -3.15 3.84
C TRP A 93 -11.00 -4.06 3.68
N ARG A 94 -11.13 -5.15 2.92
CA ARG A 94 -10.00 -6.00 2.55
C ARG A 94 -8.97 -5.23 1.71
N GLY A 95 -9.43 -4.45 0.74
CA GLY A 95 -8.57 -3.60 -0.08
C GLY A 95 -7.82 -2.54 0.73
N LEU A 96 -8.49 -1.86 1.66
CA LEU A 96 -7.89 -0.87 2.54
C LEU A 96 -6.75 -1.46 3.36
N ARG A 97 -6.91 -2.67 3.91
CA ARG A 97 -5.85 -3.34 4.68
C ARG A 97 -4.64 -3.76 3.83
N ILE A 98 -4.85 -4.06 2.54
CA ILE A 98 -3.75 -4.31 1.60
C ILE A 98 -2.96 -3.02 1.36
N MET A 99 -3.66 -1.91 1.09
CA MET A 99 -3.05 -0.59 0.92
C MET A 99 -2.31 -0.13 2.18
N GLU A 100 -2.92 -0.32 3.35
CA GLU A 100 -2.34 -0.04 4.67
C GLU A 100 -1.02 -0.78 4.85
N ALA A 101 -0.97 -2.09 4.61
CA ALA A 101 0.25 -2.88 4.78
C ALA A 101 1.38 -2.38 3.88
N ALA A 102 1.09 -2.10 2.61
CA ALA A 102 2.07 -1.56 1.67
C ALA A 102 2.56 -0.16 2.06
N ALA A 103 1.65 0.72 2.47
CA ALA A 103 2.00 2.07 2.93
C ALA A 103 2.80 2.05 4.24
N CYS A 104 2.45 1.19 5.20
CA CYS A 104 3.23 0.97 6.42
C CYS A 104 4.67 0.55 6.10
N ALA A 105 4.85 -0.39 5.16
CA ALA A 105 6.18 -0.82 4.75
C ALA A 105 6.99 0.34 4.17
N ALA A 106 6.41 1.11 3.24
CA ALA A 106 7.08 2.25 2.60
C ALA A 106 7.40 3.41 3.57
N LEU A 107 6.44 3.78 4.44
CA LEU A 107 6.61 4.83 5.44
C LEU A 107 7.70 4.47 6.46
N ASN A 108 7.77 3.20 6.84
CA ASN A 108 8.82 2.75 7.75
C ASN A 108 10.16 2.66 7.02
N GLU A 109 10.24 2.14 5.79
CA GLU A 109 11.50 2.10 5.03
C GLU A 109 12.15 3.49 4.89
N SER A 110 11.38 4.51 4.52
CA SER A 110 11.85 5.90 4.43
C SER A 110 12.32 6.53 5.75
N SER A 111 12.01 5.88 6.89
CA SER A 111 12.39 6.33 8.23
C SER A 111 13.59 5.55 8.80
N SER A 112 14.17 4.59 8.06
CA SER A 112 15.38 3.83 8.43
C SER A 112 16.65 4.53 7.92
#